data_AF-A0A4U9WNM3-F1
#
_entry.id   AF-A0A4U9WNM3-F1
#
_cell.length_a   1.000
_cell.length_b   1.000
_cell.length_c   1.000
_cell.angle_alpha   90.00
_cell.angle_beta   90.00
_cell.angle_gamma   90.00
#
_symmetry.space_group_name_H-M   'P 1'
#
loop_
_entity.id
_entity.type
_entity.pdbx_description
1 polymer ?
#
loop_
_entity_poly.entity_id
_entity_poly.type
_entity_poly.pdbx_seq_one_letter_code
_entity_poly.pdbx_strand_id
1 'polypeptide(L)'
;MAGQGEPAVAKELGGLRAVKHYMQRTAIQGSPSMLAAISREWVRGADVVEEQVHPFRKYFEQLQIGESLLTARRTITEADLVNFACLSGDHFYAHMDKIGAAESLFGGEVAHGYFVVSAAAGLFVDPGVGPVIANYGMENLRFIER
;
A
#
# COMPACT_ATOMS: atom_id res chain seq x y z
N MET A 1 42.07 8.21 27.70
CA MET A 1 43.08 7.79 26.71
C MET A 1 42.48 7.99 25.35
N ALA A 2 42.98 9.00 24.63
CA ALA A 2 42.44 9.42 23.35
C ALA A 2 43.10 8.64 22.20
N GLY A 3 42.31 8.27 21.20
CA GLY A 3 42.71 8.40 19.80
C GLY A 3 42.08 9.67 19.24
N GLN A 4 42.57 10.83 19.66
CA GLN A 4 42.34 12.12 18.99
C GLN A 4 43.24 12.10 17.75
N GLY A 5 42.70 12.07 16.52
CA GLY A 5 43.55 12.27 15.35
C GLY A 5 43.10 11.79 13.97
N GLU A 6 42.06 10.99 13.79
CA GLU A 6 41.58 10.69 12.42
C GLU A 6 40.44 11.64 12.04
N PRO A 7 40.54 12.39 10.91
CA PRO A 7 39.43 13.18 10.45
C PRO A 7 38.25 12.25 10.18
N ALA A 8 37.08 12.57 10.75
CA ALA A 8 35.84 11.89 10.41
C ALA A 8 35.72 11.94 8.88
N VAL A 9 35.84 10.78 8.22
CA VAL A 9 35.72 10.71 6.76
C VAL A 9 34.32 11.19 6.43
N ALA A 10 34.22 12.41 5.88
CA ALA A 10 32.99 12.94 5.35
C ALA A 10 32.49 11.93 4.31
N LYS A 11 31.26 11.43 4.49
CA LYS A 11 30.67 10.47 3.54
C LYS A 11 30.24 11.23 2.27
N GLU A 12 31.20 11.46 1.39
CA GLU A 12 30.99 12.10 0.10
C GLU A 12 30.39 11.11 -0.92
N LEU A 13 29.69 11.62 -1.94
CA LEU A 13 29.12 10.86 -3.08
C LEU A 13 28.16 9.70 -2.74
N GLY A 14 27.52 9.72 -1.57
CA GLY A 14 26.56 8.69 -1.12
C GLY A 14 25.16 8.71 -1.76
N GLY A 15 25.02 9.21 -3.00
CA GLY A 15 23.73 9.40 -3.66
C GLY A 15 22.81 10.35 -2.87
N LEU A 16 21.55 9.96 -2.66
CA LEU A 16 20.60 10.75 -1.85
C LEU A 16 21.06 11.01 -0.41
N ARG A 17 22.00 10.22 0.13
CA ARG A 17 22.55 10.46 1.47
C ARG A 17 23.42 11.72 1.51
N ALA A 18 24.16 12.02 0.43
CA ALA A 18 25.02 13.21 0.36
C ALA A 18 24.18 14.51 0.34
N VAL A 19 23.03 14.49 -0.35
CA VAL A 19 22.10 15.63 -0.39
C VAL A 19 21.63 16.04 1.01
N LYS A 20 21.48 15.08 1.94
CA LYS A 20 21.03 15.36 3.31
C LYS A 20 22.01 16.21 4.12
N HIS A 21 23.27 16.34 3.72
CA HIS A 21 24.22 17.26 4.37
C HIS A 21 23.89 18.74 4.09
N TYR A 22 23.13 19.01 3.03
CA TYR A 22 22.68 20.35 2.63
C TYR A 22 21.22 20.63 3.03
N MET A 23 20.62 19.76 3.83
CA MET A 23 19.24 19.89 4.30
C MET A 23 19.20 19.78 5.82
N GLN A 24 18.29 20.51 6.46
CA GLN A 24 18.02 20.35 7.88
C GLN A 24 16.91 19.31 8.08
N ARG A 25 17.20 18.25 8.83
CA ARG A 25 16.16 17.30 9.26
C ARG A 25 15.42 17.89 10.47
N THR A 26 14.10 17.93 10.38
CA THR A 26 13.21 18.38 11.45
C THR A 26 12.11 17.35 11.67
N ALA A 27 11.90 16.93 12.91
CA ALA A 27 10.77 16.08 13.28
C ALA A 27 9.54 16.97 13.51
N ILE A 28 8.62 17.00 12.54
CA ILE A 28 7.38 17.77 12.62
C ILE A 28 6.32 16.89 13.28
N GLN A 29 5.63 17.44 14.27
CA GLN A 29 4.51 16.79 14.96
C GLN A 29 3.23 17.58 14.72
N GLY A 30 2.10 16.87 14.66
CA GLY A 30 0.79 17.47 14.38
C GLY A 30 -0.27 16.41 14.16
N SER A 31 -1.50 16.85 13.88
CA SER A 31 -2.54 15.94 13.38
C SER A 31 -2.18 15.41 11.99
N PRO A 32 -2.69 14.24 11.58
CA PRO A 32 -2.43 13.71 10.24
C PRO A 32 -2.77 14.67 9.12
N SER A 33 -3.91 15.38 9.18
CA SER A 33 -4.30 16.38 8.17
C SER A 33 -3.32 17.56 8.09
N MET A 34 -2.79 18.00 9.24
CA MET A 34 -1.77 19.06 9.27
C MET A 34 -0.45 18.56 8.68
N LEU A 35 -0.04 17.34 9.01
CA LEU A 35 1.15 16.71 8.44
C LEU A 35 1.03 16.55 6.92
N ALA A 36 -0.12 16.10 6.42
CA ALA A 36 -0.37 15.96 4.98
C ALA A 36 -0.31 17.30 4.24
N ALA A 37 -0.86 18.36 4.83
CA ALA A 37 -0.79 19.71 4.27
C ALA A 37 0.65 20.26 4.21
N ILE A 38 1.47 19.94 5.22
CA ILE A 38 2.90 20.33 5.27
C ILE A 38 3.73 19.50 4.28
N SER A 39 3.57 18.17 4.27
CA SER A 39 4.38 17.27 3.45
C SER A 39 4.00 17.30 1.97
N ARG A 40 2.77 17.75 1.65
CA ARG A 40 2.16 17.58 0.31
C ARG A 40 2.08 16.10 -0.10
N GLU A 41 1.87 15.23 0.87
CA GLU A 41 1.66 13.80 0.69
C GLU A 41 0.54 13.35 1.64
N TRP A 42 -0.34 12.45 1.21
CA TRP A 42 -1.39 11.98 2.11
C TRP A 42 -0.80 11.15 3.25
N VAL A 43 -1.29 11.38 4.47
CA VAL A 43 -0.86 10.69 5.69
C VAL A 43 -2.02 9.89 6.24
N ARG A 44 -1.77 8.66 6.70
CA ARG A 44 -2.81 7.81 7.31
C ARG A 44 -3.53 8.56 8.43
N GLY A 45 -4.86 8.65 8.31
CA GLY A 45 -5.73 9.34 9.26
C GLY A 45 -5.95 10.83 8.96
N ALA A 46 -5.41 11.35 7.85
CA ALA A 46 -5.76 12.67 7.33
C ALA A 46 -7.14 12.65 6.68
N ASP A 47 -7.76 13.83 6.62
CA ASP A 47 -9.02 14.03 5.93
C ASP A 47 -8.90 13.66 4.44
N VAL A 48 -10.01 13.22 3.86
CA VAL A 48 -10.10 12.82 2.45
C VAL A 48 -10.98 13.79 1.68
N VAL A 49 -10.73 13.88 0.38
CA VAL A 49 -11.59 14.60 -0.57
C VAL A 49 -12.29 13.56 -1.43
N GLU A 50 -13.61 13.48 -1.32
CA GLU A 50 -14.41 12.63 -2.19
C GLU A 50 -15.07 13.49 -3.27
N GLU A 51 -14.87 13.09 -4.53
CA GLU A 51 -15.49 13.72 -5.68
C GLU A 51 -16.35 12.72 -6.45
N GLN A 52 -17.27 13.26 -7.26
CA GLN A 52 -18.14 12.41 -8.10
C GLN A 52 -17.37 11.69 -9.21
N VAL A 53 -16.22 12.22 -9.62
CA VAL A 53 -15.40 11.67 -10.70
C VAL A 53 -14.35 10.74 -10.13
N HIS A 54 -14.31 9.51 -10.63
CA HIS A 54 -13.31 8.51 -10.27
C HIS A 54 -11.88 9.04 -10.51
N PRO A 55 -10.95 8.97 -9.53
CA PRO A 55 -9.60 9.54 -9.66
C PRO A 55 -8.82 9.05 -10.90
N PHE A 56 -8.96 7.79 -11.30
CA PHE A 56 -8.32 7.26 -12.52
C PHE A 56 -8.78 7.91 -13.83
N ARG A 57 -9.87 8.68 -13.82
CA ARG A 57 -10.37 9.43 -14.99
C ARG A 57 -9.80 10.85 -15.07
N LYS A 58 -9.10 11.31 -14.04
CA LYS A 58 -8.53 12.65 -13.97
C LYS A 58 -7.14 12.67 -14.58
N TYR A 59 -6.83 13.74 -15.29
CA TYR A 59 -5.46 14.03 -15.71
C TYR A 59 -4.60 14.40 -14.50
N PHE A 60 -3.28 14.28 -14.64
CA PHE A 60 -2.34 14.50 -13.53
C PHE A 60 -2.52 15.87 -12.86
N GLU A 61 -2.76 16.92 -13.64
CA GLU A 61 -2.91 18.30 -13.17
C GLU A 61 -4.20 18.54 -12.37
N GLN A 62 -5.16 17.61 -12.45
CA GLN A 62 -6.46 17.70 -11.78
C GLN A 62 -6.49 16.94 -10.46
N LEU A 63 -5.54 16.04 -10.24
CA LEU A 63 -5.47 15.24 -9.01
C LEU A 63 -5.06 16.09 -7.83
N GLN A 64 -5.77 15.94 -6.72
CA GLN A 64 -5.41 16.53 -5.44
C GLN A 64 -4.93 15.48 -4.44
N ILE A 65 -4.02 15.88 -3.56
CA ILE A 65 -3.56 15.04 -2.45
C ILE A 65 -4.74 14.77 -1.52
N GLY A 66 -4.96 13.49 -1.22
CA GLY A 66 -6.06 13.05 -0.36
C GLY A 66 -7.37 12.80 -1.09
N GLU A 67 -7.40 12.89 -2.43
CA GLU A 67 -8.53 12.35 -3.19
C GLU A 67 -8.71 10.86 -2.90
N SER A 68 -9.94 10.49 -2.57
CA SER A 68 -10.29 9.14 -2.14
C SER A 68 -11.43 8.59 -2.98
N LEU A 69 -11.35 7.29 -3.23
CA LEU A 69 -12.42 6.50 -3.81
C LEU A 69 -12.90 5.49 -2.78
N LEU A 70 -14.11 5.70 -2.26
CA LEU A 70 -14.81 4.66 -1.51
C LEU A 70 -15.44 3.67 -2.49
N THR A 71 -14.83 2.50 -2.61
CA THR A 71 -15.31 1.44 -3.52
C THR A 71 -16.59 0.75 -3.01
N ALA A 72 -17.26 0.02 -3.89
CA ALA A 72 -18.30 -0.92 -3.50
C ALA A 72 -17.73 -2.09 -2.69
N ARG A 73 -18.60 -2.79 -1.94
CA ARG A 73 -18.21 -4.00 -1.19
C ARG A 73 -18.28 -5.23 -2.08
N ARG A 74 -17.38 -6.17 -1.86
CA ARG A 74 -17.44 -7.54 -2.38
C ARG A 74 -17.39 -8.52 -1.21
N THR A 75 -18.42 -9.37 -1.10
CA THR A 75 -18.39 -10.50 -0.15
C THR A 75 -17.50 -11.59 -0.72
N ILE A 76 -16.53 -12.05 0.07
CA ILE A 76 -15.66 -13.18 -0.28
C ILE A 76 -16.32 -14.47 0.22
N THR A 77 -16.34 -15.49 -0.63
CA THR A 77 -16.97 -16.78 -0.38
C THR A 77 -16.00 -17.92 -0.62
N GLU A 78 -16.33 -19.13 -0.16
CA GLU A 78 -15.56 -20.35 -0.45
C GLU A 78 -15.32 -20.56 -1.96
N ALA A 79 -16.30 -20.20 -2.80
CA ALA A 79 -16.14 -20.28 -4.25
C ALA A 79 -15.00 -19.39 -4.77
N ASP A 80 -14.76 -18.23 -4.14
CA ASP A 80 -13.65 -17.37 -4.51
C ASP A 80 -12.30 -18.01 -4.15
N LEU A 81 -12.19 -18.65 -2.97
CA LEU A 81 -11.00 -19.38 -2.53
C LEU A 81 -10.67 -20.50 -3.52
N VAL A 82 -11.64 -21.35 -3.82
CA VAL A 82 -11.49 -22.48 -4.75
C VAL A 82 -11.07 -22.00 -6.14
N ASN A 83 -11.79 -21.02 -6.69
CA ASN A 83 -11.50 -20.52 -8.03
C ASN A 83 -10.11 -19.86 -8.11
N PHE A 84 -9.72 -19.09 -7.10
CA PHE A 84 -8.40 -18.48 -7.08
C PHE A 84 -7.29 -19.52 -6.90
N ALA A 85 -7.49 -20.53 -6.05
CA ALA A 85 -6.55 -21.65 -5.92
C ALA A 85 -6.36 -22.40 -7.25
N CYS A 86 -7.46 -22.72 -7.94
CA CYS A 86 -7.40 -23.37 -9.25
C CYS A 86 -6.71 -22.51 -10.32
N LEU A 87 -6.97 -21.20 -10.34
CA LEU A 87 -6.41 -20.29 -11.33
C LEU A 87 -4.92 -20.01 -11.08
N SER A 88 -4.57 -19.73 -9.83
CA SER A 88 -3.20 -19.36 -9.44
C SER A 88 -2.29 -20.58 -9.23
N GLY A 89 -2.87 -21.75 -8.98
CA GLY A 89 -2.16 -22.96 -8.54
C GLY A 89 -1.85 -22.99 -7.04
N ASP A 90 -2.24 -21.97 -6.27
CA ASP A 90 -1.99 -21.90 -4.83
C ASP A 90 -3.02 -22.71 -4.02
N HIS A 91 -2.71 -23.99 -3.84
CA HIS A 91 -3.48 -24.93 -3.03
C HIS A 91 -2.98 -25.03 -1.59
N PHE A 92 -2.44 -23.94 -1.01
CA PHE A 92 -1.95 -23.93 0.37
C PHE A 92 -3.05 -24.35 1.37
N TYR A 93 -2.67 -25.14 2.37
CA TYR A 93 -3.61 -25.81 3.28
C TYR A 93 -4.54 -24.85 4.03
N ALA A 94 -4.06 -23.64 4.36
CA ALA A 94 -4.87 -22.64 5.06
C ALA A 94 -6.04 -22.10 4.23
N HIS A 95 -6.09 -22.39 2.93
CA HIS A 95 -7.15 -21.97 2.01
C HIS A 95 -8.00 -23.13 1.49
N MET A 96 -7.47 -24.36 1.50
CA MET A 96 -8.03 -25.49 0.74
C MET A 96 -8.18 -26.79 1.52
N ASP A 97 -7.65 -26.87 2.75
CA ASP A 97 -7.79 -28.02 3.62
C ASP A 97 -8.47 -27.62 4.92
N LYS A 98 -9.76 -27.92 5.02
CA LYS A 98 -10.57 -27.66 6.21
C LYS A 98 -10.00 -28.29 7.49
N ILE A 99 -9.38 -29.47 7.43
CA ILE A 99 -8.81 -30.13 8.61
C ILE A 99 -7.53 -29.42 9.02
N GLY A 100 -6.61 -29.22 8.08
CA GLY A 100 -5.35 -28.51 8.34
C GLY A 100 -5.56 -27.06 8.77
N ALA A 101 -6.53 -26.36 8.19
CA ALA A 101 -6.84 -24.97 8.52
C ALA A 101 -7.48 -24.82 9.91
N ALA A 102 -8.28 -25.79 10.35
CA ALA A 102 -8.88 -25.79 11.69
C ALA A 102 -7.84 -25.87 12.81
N GLU A 103 -6.70 -26.53 12.57
CA GLU A 103 -5.56 -26.62 13.49
C GLU A 103 -4.61 -25.41 13.39
N SER A 104 -4.83 -24.52 12.43
CA SER A 104 -3.99 -23.35 12.19
C SER A 104 -4.31 -22.20 13.15
N LEU A 105 -3.46 -21.16 13.12
CA LEU A 105 -3.67 -19.91 13.87
C LEU A 105 -4.93 -19.13 13.48
N PHE A 106 -5.57 -19.50 12.37
CA PHE A 106 -6.78 -18.87 11.84
C PHE A 106 -8.07 -19.59 12.29
N GLY A 107 -7.97 -20.84 12.78
CA GLY A 107 -9.12 -21.63 13.24
C GLY A 107 -10.08 -22.09 12.13
N GLY A 108 -9.75 -21.84 10.87
CA GLY A 108 -10.54 -22.18 9.70
C GLY A 108 -9.87 -21.69 8.41
N GLU A 109 -10.48 -22.00 7.28
CA GLU A 109 -9.99 -21.57 5.97
C GLU A 109 -10.13 -20.05 5.82
N VAL A 110 -9.08 -19.41 5.30
CA VAL A 110 -9.06 -17.97 5.05
C VAL A 110 -8.85 -17.69 3.57
N ALA A 111 -9.19 -16.49 3.10
CA ALA A 111 -8.94 -16.11 1.71
C ALA A 111 -7.43 -15.94 1.44
N HIS A 112 -6.99 -16.22 0.21
CA HIS A 112 -5.62 -15.92 -0.21
C HIS A 112 -5.36 -14.42 -0.11
N GLY A 113 -4.23 -14.03 0.50
CA GLY A 113 -3.84 -12.62 0.54
C GLY A 113 -3.73 -12.01 -0.87
N TYR A 114 -3.19 -12.77 -1.83
CA TYR A 114 -3.09 -12.33 -3.23
C TYR A 114 -4.45 -12.25 -3.93
N PHE A 115 -5.43 -13.05 -3.52
CA PHE A 115 -6.81 -12.88 -3.99
C PHE A 115 -7.40 -11.58 -3.48
N VAL A 116 -7.18 -11.22 -2.21
CA VAL A 116 -7.65 -9.93 -1.65
C VAL A 116 -7.06 -8.75 -2.44
N VAL A 117 -5.77 -8.79 -2.77
CA VAL A 117 -5.13 -7.77 -3.62
C VAL A 117 -5.76 -7.73 -5.02
N SER A 118 -5.97 -8.89 -5.64
CA SER A 118 -6.55 -9.00 -6.98
C SER A 118 -8.00 -8.49 -7.02
N ALA A 119 -8.80 -8.84 -6.01
CA ALA A 119 -10.18 -8.39 -5.85
C ALA A 119 -10.25 -6.89 -5.58
N ALA A 120 -9.33 -6.34 -4.77
CA ALA A 120 -9.24 -4.90 -4.54
C ALA A 120 -8.96 -4.13 -5.83
N ALA A 121 -8.00 -4.58 -6.66
CA ALA A 121 -7.75 -3.99 -7.97
C ALA A 121 -9.01 -4.01 -8.86
N GLY A 122 -9.77 -5.10 -8.83
CA GLY A 122 -11.06 -5.19 -9.53
C GLY A 122 -12.13 -4.22 -9.01
N LEU A 123 -11.96 -3.62 -7.83
CA LEU A 123 -12.88 -2.64 -7.24
C LEU A 123 -12.47 -1.19 -7.47
N PHE A 124 -11.18 -0.87 -7.48
CA PHE A 124 -10.70 0.53 -7.58
C PHE A 124 -10.16 0.93 -8.96
N VAL A 125 -9.90 -0.02 -9.86
CA VAL A 125 -9.38 0.31 -11.20
C VAL A 125 -10.55 0.63 -12.13
N ASP A 126 -10.51 1.81 -12.76
CA ASP A 126 -11.44 2.13 -13.85
C ASP A 126 -11.06 1.33 -15.11
N PRO A 127 -11.99 0.55 -15.69
CA PRO A 127 -11.68 -0.28 -16.87
C PRO A 127 -11.66 0.50 -18.19
N GLY A 128 -12.09 1.78 -18.19
CA GLY A 128 -12.11 2.63 -19.38
C GLY A 128 -10.71 3.09 -19.79
N VAL A 129 -10.54 3.43 -21.07
CA VAL A 129 -9.33 4.15 -21.52
C VAL A 129 -9.31 5.52 -20.85
N GLY A 130 -8.22 5.84 -20.17
CA GLY A 130 -8.10 7.07 -19.41
C GLY A 130 -6.64 7.50 -19.20
N PRO A 131 -6.41 8.54 -18.37
CA PRO A 131 -5.08 9.10 -18.13
C PRO A 131 -4.08 8.16 -17.44
N VAL A 132 -4.55 7.12 -16.74
CA VAL A 132 -3.69 6.12 -16.10
C VAL A 132 -3.09 5.20 -17.17
N ILE A 133 -1.75 5.24 -17.33
CA ILE A 133 -1.03 4.51 -18.37
C ILE A 133 -0.70 3.07 -17.93
N ALA A 134 -0.20 2.91 -16.71
CA ALA A 134 0.24 1.61 -16.19
C ALA A 134 0.20 1.56 -14.65
N ASN A 135 -0.33 0.47 -14.12
CA ASN A 135 -0.21 0.11 -12.70
C ASN A 135 0.93 -0.92 -12.54
N TYR A 136 2.17 -0.45 -12.46
CA TYR A 136 3.38 -1.28 -12.62
C TYR A 136 4.06 -1.68 -11.30
N GLY A 137 3.57 -1.19 -10.16
CA GLY A 137 4.26 -1.33 -8.89
C GLY A 137 3.33 -1.41 -7.69
N MET A 138 3.81 -2.03 -6.63
CA MET A 138 3.18 -2.09 -5.33
C MET A 138 4.23 -1.82 -4.26
N GLU A 139 3.89 -1.04 -3.25
CA GLU A 139 4.80 -0.63 -2.18
C GLU A 139 4.27 -1.15 -0.83
N ASN A 140 5.16 -1.68 0.01
CA ASN A 140 4.86 -2.09 1.40
C ASN A 140 3.62 -2.98 1.65
N LEU A 141 3.32 -3.97 0.79
CA LEU A 141 2.21 -4.92 1.03
C LEU A 141 2.41 -5.70 2.34
N ARG A 142 1.43 -5.66 3.24
CA ARG A 142 1.38 -6.44 4.50
C ARG A 142 -0.05 -6.90 4.77
N PHE A 143 -0.20 -8.17 5.16
CA PHE A 143 -1.46 -8.73 5.67
C PHE A 143 -1.42 -8.70 7.21
N ILE A 144 -2.42 -8.05 7.84
CA ILE A 144 -2.36 -7.67 9.26
C ILE A 144 -3.27 -8.55 10.11
N GLU A 145 -4.54 -8.64 9.72
CA GLU A 145 -5.57 -9.39 10.46
C GLU A 145 -5.52 -10.88 10.12
N ARG A 146 -6.01 -11.69 11.06
CA ARG A 146 -6.19 -13.15 10.92
C ARG A 146 -7.61 -13.47 10.52
#